data_AF-A0A348UYC6-F1
#
_entry.id   AF-A0A348UYC6-F1
#
_cell.length_a   1.000
_cell.length_b   1.000
_cell.length_c   1.000
_cell.angle_alpha   90.00
_cell.angle_beta   90.00
_cell.angle_gamma   90.00
#
_symmetry.space_group_name_H-M   'P 1'
#
loop_
_entity.id
_entity.type
_entity.pdbx_description
1 polymer ?
#
loop_
_entity_poly.entity_id
_entity_poly.type
_entity_poly.pdbx_seq_one_letter_code
_entity_poly.pdbx_strand_id
1 'polypeptide(L)'
;MKISTWLSKNIAKGIDVSKIELPSDVSYDNDPDETVFFEEYKPCGYFCAENHPFSTVERFGSWYYSRGQDKKAGIHSSEMKWHIFTKDKELAIKTAKAHLQNS
;
A
#
# COMPACT_ATOMS: atom_id res chain seq x y z
N MET A 1 -7.69 0.31 17.39
CA MET A 1 -6.28 0.46 17.90
C MET A 1 -5.42 1.04 16.78
N LYS A 2 -4.43 1.90 17.06
CA LYS A 2 -3.57 2.45 15.99
C LYS A 2 -2.79 1.35 15.27
N ILE A 3 -2.75 1.42 13.93
CA ILE A 3 -2.06 0.45 13.07
C ILE A 3 -0.58 0.29 13.45
N SER A 4 0.12 1.40 13.69
CA SER A 4 1.55 1.42 14.05
C SER A 4 1.84 0.69 15.36
N THR A 5 0.95 0.83 16.35
CA THR A 5 1.03 0.11 17.62
C THR A 5 0.78 -1.38 17.44
N TRP A 6 -0.21 -1.75 16.62
CA TRP A 6 -0.52 -3.15 16.35
C TRP A 6 0.61 -3.86 15.61
N LEU A 7 1.16 -3.25 14.55
CA LEU A 7 2.30 -3.78 13.80
C LEU A 7 3.52 -3.99 14.71
N SER A 8 3.82 -3.01 15.57
CA SER A 8 4.95 -3.10 16.50
C SER A 8 4.78 -4.22 17.53
N LYS A 9 3.56 -4.45 18.02
CA LYS A 9 3.25 -5.56 18.94
C LYS A 9 3.42 -6.92 18.27
N ASN A 10 3.08 -7.07 17.00
CA ASN A 10 3.23 -8.33 16.27
C ASN A 10 4.70 -8.64 15.96
N ILE A 11 5.49 -7.64 15.54
CA ILE A 11 6.95 -7.79 15.39
C ILE A 11 7.60 -8.21 16.71
N ALA A 12 7.21 -7.62 17.84
CA ALA A 12 7.74 -7.98 19.15
C ALA A 12 7.45 -9.44 19.56
N LYS A 13 6.44 -10.07 18.94
CA LYS A 13 6.10 -11.49 19.11
C LYS A 13 6.80 -12.39 18.07
N GLY A 14 7.66 -11.84 17.22
CA GLY A 14 8.32 -12.57 16.13
C GLY A 14 7.40 -12.86 14.94
N ILE A 15 6.25 -12.19 14.82
CA ILE A 15 5.33 -12.36 13.69
C ILE A 15 5.78 -11.45 12.55
N ASP A 16 5.93 -12.02 11.35
CA ASP A 16 6.16 -11.22 10.15
C ASP A 16 4.88 -10.45 9.77
N VAL A 17 4.98 -9.13 9.78
CA VAL A 17 3.89 -8.21 9.43
C VAL A 17 3.99 -7.68 8.00
N SER A 18 5.01 -8.10 7.24
CA SER A 18 5.28 -7.55 5.91
C SER A 18 4.09 -7.67 4.98
N LYS A 19 3.39 -8.82 4.96
CA LYS A 19 2.22 -9.09 4.11
C LYS A 19 0.96 -9.42 4.89
N ILE A 20 0.88 -8.98 6.14
CA ILE A 20 -0.26 -9.32 6.98
C ILE A 20 -1.50 -8.52 6.59
N GLU A 21 -2.64 -9.20 6.49
CA GLU A 21 -3.92 -8.52 6.37
C GLU A 21 -4.29 -7.87 7.70
N LEU A 22 -4.75 -6.62 7.63
CA LEU A 22 -5.19 -5.91 8.83
C LEU A 22 -6.53 -6.48 9.31
N PRO A 23 -6.66 -6.82 10.60
CA PRO A 23 -7.94 -7.18 11.19
C PRO A 23 -8.96 -6.06 11.05
N SER A 24 -10.24 -6.41 10.91
CA SER A 24 -11.34 -5.43 10.78
C SER A 24 -11.48 -4.46 11.97
N ASP A 25 -10.96 -4.81 13.14
CA ASP A 25 -10.92 -3.98 14.36
C ASP A 25 -9.68 -3.05 14.45
N VAL A 26 -8.71 -3.23 13.55
CA VAL A 26 -7.61 -2.29 13.34
C VAL A 26 -8.05 -1.29 12.28
N SER A 27 -8.77 -0.26 12.72
CA SER A 27 -9.32 0.71 11.79
C SER A 27 -8.24 1.54 11.10
N TYR A 28 -8.47 1.78 9.80
CA TYR A 28 -7.81 2.82 9.01
C TYR A 28 -8.19 4.25 9.49
N ASP A 29 -8.87 4.43 10.65
CA ASP A 29 -9.25 5.75 11.19
C ASP A 29 -8.04 6.61 11.66
N ASN A 30 -6.82 6.25 11.27
CA ASN A 30 -5.72 7.19 11.29
C ASN A 30 -5.48 7.53 9.83
N ASP A 31 -5.85 8.74 9.42
CA ASP A 31 -5.29 9.30 8.19
C ASP A 31 -3.78 9.07 8.21
N PRO A 32 -3.17 8.70 7.07
CA PRO A 32 -1.73 8.57 7.03
C PRO A 32 -1.11 9.90 7.48
N ASP A 33 -0.03 9.81 8.27
CA ASP A 33 0.73 10.99 8.65
C ASP A 33 1.24 11.74 7.40
N GLU A 34 1.49 11.00 6.33
CA GLU A 34 2.02 11.49 5.07
C GLU A 34 1.74 10.48 3.93
N THR A 35 1.33 10.97 2.76
CA THR A 35 1.42 10.21 1.50
C THR A 35 2.78 10.49 0.85
N VAL A 36 3.68 9.53 0.95
CA VAL A 36 5.08 9.65 0.50
C VAL A 36 5.18 9.46 -1.03
N PHE A 37 4.30 8.64 -1.59
CA PHE A 37 4.27 8.35 -3.01
C PHE A 37 2.84 8.00 -3.43
N PHE A 38 2.44 8.48 -4.59
CA PHE A 38 1.21 8.09 -5.25
C PHE A 38 1.41 8.20 -6.76
N GLU A 39 1.06 7.15 -7.47
CA GLU A 39 1.04 7.13 -8.93
C GLU A 39 -0.11 6.22 -9.40
N GLU A 40 -0.82 6.65 -10.43
CA GLU A 40 -1.96 5.94 -11.01
C GLU A 40 -1.76 5.85 -12.52
N TYR A 41 -1.95 4.65 -13.08
CA TYR A 41 -1.94 4.42 -14.51
C TYR A 41 -3.34 4.65 -15.08
N LYS A 42 -3.62 5.89 -15.49
CA LYS A 42 -4.91 6.31 -16.05
C LYS A 42 -4.81 6.69 -17.54
N PRO A 43 -4.79 5.70 -18.46
CA PRO A 43 -4.81 5.98 -19.90
C PRO A 43 -6.18 6.40 -20.43
N CYS A 44 -7.24 6.26 -19.61
CA CYS A 44 -8.60 6.64 -19.96
C CYS A 44 -8.82 8.15 -19.90
N GLY A 45 -9.97 8.61 -20.40
CA GLY A 45 -10.36 10.01 -20.31
C GLY A 45 -10.47 10.52 -18.86
N TYR A 46 -10.40 11.83 -18.69
CA TYR A 46 -10.39 12.50 -17.38
C TYR A 46 -11.56 12.08 -16.47
N PHE A 47 -12.72 11.81 -17.07
CA PHE A 47 -13.97 11.43 -16.39
C PHE A 47 -14.14 9.93 -16.13
N CYS A 48 -13.16 9.09 -16.49
CA CYS A 48 -13.25 7.67 -16.14
C CYS A 48 -13.16 7.50 -14.61
N ALA A 49 -14.22 6.94 -14.02
CA ALA A 49 -14.35 6.65 -12.60
C ALA A 49 -14.15 5.16 -12.27
N GLU A 50 -13.77 4.36 -13.27
CA GLU A 50 -13.48 2.94 -13.09
C GLU A 50 -12.12 2.73 -12.38
N ASN A 51 -11.85 1.49 -11.95
CA ASN A 51 -10.63 1.19 -11.22
C ASN A 51 -9.39 1.24 -12.12
N HIS A 52 -8.31 1.88 -11.68
CA HIS A 52 -7.07 1.93 -12.45
C HIS A 52 -5.94 1.35 -11.62
N PRO A 53 -4.98 0.64 -12.25
CA PRO A 53 -3.77 0.23 -11.56
C PRO A 53 -3.09 1.44 -10.93
N PHE A 54 -2.80 1.34 -9.64
CA PHE A 54 -2.19 2.42 -8.88
C PHE A 54 -1.17 1.85 -7.91
N SER A 55 -0.34 2.72 -7.38
CA SER A 55 0.60 2.39 -6.32
C SER A 55 0.76 3.59 -5.41
N THR A 56 0.70 3.33 -4.10
CA THR A 56 0.83 4.37 -3.08
C THR A 56 1.71 3.90 -1.94
N VAL A 57 2.35 4.86 -1.27
CA VAL A 57 3.09 4.66 -0.03
C VAL A 57 2.59 5.67 0.99
N GLU A 58 2.05 5.15 2.08
CA GLU A 58 1.43 5.90 3.17
C GLU A 58 2.24 5.68 4.47
N ARG A 59 2.53 6.75 5.22
CA ARG A 59 3.28 6.67 6.49
C ARG A 59 2.35 6.63 7.69
N PHE A 60 2.58 5.69 8.59
CA PHE A 60 1.88 5.54 9.88
C PHE A 60 2.91 5.43 11.01
N GLY A 61 3.27 6.55 11.62
CA GLY A 61 4.38 6.63 12.57
C GLY A 61 5.69 6.20 11.90
N SER A 62 6.33 5.15 12.45
CA SER A 62 7.56 4.57 11.89
C SER A 62 7.34 3.52 10.81
N TRP A 63 6.09 3.30 10.39
CA TRP A 63 5.73 2.30 9.40
C TRP A 63 5.36 2.95 8.08
N TYR A 64 5.76 2.31 6.99
CA TYR A 64 5.38 2.63 5.63
C TYR A 64 4.53 1.48 5.11
N TYR A 65 3.35 1.82 4.61
CA TYR A 65 2.43 0.92 3.96
C TYR A 65 2.44 1.20 2.48
N SER A 66 3.00 0.29 1.70
CA SER A 66 2.90 0.35 0.25
C SER A 66 1.77 -0.56 -0.20
N ARG A 67 0.89 -0.06 -1.04
CA ARG A 67 -0.19 -0.87 -1.63
C ARG A 67 -0.51 -0.43 -3.03
N GLY A 68 -1.16 -1.31 -3.77
CA GLY A 68 -1.59 -1.00 -5.11
C GLY A 68 -2.16 -2.17 -5.86
N GLN A 69 -2.19 -2.00 -7.17
CA GLN A 69 -2.57 -3.01 -8.14
C GLN A 69 -1.54 -2.99 -9.27
N ASP A 70 -1.05 -4.16 -9.65
CA ASP A 70 -0.12 -4.29 -10.76
C ASP A 70 -0.76 -3.85 -12.08
N LYS A 71 -0.04 -3.10 -12.91
CA LYS A 71 -0.54 -2.67 -14.23
C LYS A 71 -0.79 -3.85 -15.18
N LYS A 72 -0.16 -5.01 -14.95
CA LYS A 72 -0.46 -6.28 -15.64
C LYS A 72 -1.86 -6.83 -15.38
N ALA A 73 -2.53 -6.41 -14.31
CA ALA A 73 -3.90 -6.83 -14.01
C ALA A 73 -4.88 -6.42 -15.13
N GLY A 74 -4.51 -5.41 -15.92
CA GLY A 74 -5.37 -4.78 -16.91
C GLY A 74 -6.08 -3.56 -16.34
N ILE A 75 -6.43 -2.64 -17.23
CA ILE A 75 -7.21 -1.44 -16.91
C ILE A 75 -8.61 -1.90 -16.46
N HIS A 76 -9.15 -1.32 -15.38
CA HIS A 76 -10.47 -1.67 -14.79
C HIS A 76 -10.57 -3.04 -14.11
N SER A 77 -9.47 -3.81 -14.01
CA SER A 77 -9.43 -5.07 -13.27
C SER A 77 -9.49 -4.85 -11.76
N SER A 78 -9.89 -5.85 -10.97
CA SER A 78 -9.75 -5.87 -9.50
C SER A 78 -8.67 -6.84 -9.00
N GLU A 79 -7.98 -7.51 -9.90
CA GLU A 79 -7.01 -8.58 -9.59
C GLU A 79 -5.61 -8.03 -9.32
N MET A 80 -4.70 -8.90 -8.84
CA MET A 80 -3.29 -8.57 -8.57
C MET A 80 -3.11 -7.36 -7.63
N LYS A 81 -3.99 -7.26 -6.63
CA LYS A 81 -3.79 -6.36 -5.51
C LYS A 81 -2.60 -6.84 -4.70
N TRP A 82 -1.80 -5.89 -4.25
CA TRP A 82 -0.62 -6.17 -3.44
C TRP A 82 -0.49 -5.12 -2.36
N HIS A 83 0.18 -5.52 -1.27
CA HIS A 83 0.60 -4.59 -0.26
C HIS A 83 1.84 -5.10 0.49
N ILE A 84 2.53 -4.19 1.15
CA ILE A 84 3.63 -4.49 2.06
C ILE A 84 3.71 -3.44 3.18
N PHE A 85 4.00 -3.90 4.39
CA PHE A 85 4.44 -3.05 5.50
C PHE A 85 5.95 -3.15 5.69
N THR A 86 6.60 -2.01 5.87
CA THR A 86 8.03 -1.94 6.20
C THR A 86 8.33 -0.72 7.05
N LYS A 87 9.43 -0.75 7.81
CA LYS A 87 9.96 0.46 8.48
C LYS A 87 10.95 1.22 7.59
N ASP A 88 11.37 0.61 6.49
CA ASP A 88 12.31 1.18 5.54
C ASP A 88 11.56 1.97 4.45
N LYS A 89 11.73 3.30 4.47
CA LYS A 89 11.13 4.23 3.51
C LYS A 89 11.56 3.94 2.07
N GLU A 90 12.85 3.68 1.87
CA GLU A 90 13.40 3.48 0.53
C GLU A 90 12.89 2.17 -0.07
N LEU A 91 12.83 1.12 0.74
CA LEU A 91 12.22 -0.15 0.33
C LEU A 91 10.75 0.05 -0.03
N ALA A 92 9.99 0.79 0.77
CA ALA A 92 8.57 1.06 0.51
C ALA A 92 8.35 1.73 -0.85
N ILE A 93 9.13 2.79 -1.14
CA ILE A 93 9.07 3.54 -2.41
C ILE A 93 9.56 2.68 -3.58
N LYS A 94 10.66 1.95 -3.42
CA LYS A 94 11.22 1.09 -4.47
C LYS A 94 10.23 0.01 -4.88
N THR A 95 9.60 -0.66 -3.91
CA THR A 95 8.55 -1.65 -4.17
C THR A 95 7.38 -1.02 -4.89
N ALA A 96 6.89 0.13 -4.40
CA ALA A 96 5.76 0.84 -5.01
C ALA A 96 6.01 1.19 -6.49
N LYS A 97 7.20 1.70 -6.81
CA LYS A 97 7.59 2.00 -8.21
C LYS A 97 7.72 0.74 -9.06
N ALA A 98 8.29 -0.34 -8.51
CA ALA A 98 8.50 -1.57 -9.25
C ALA A 98 7.18 -2.20 -9.76
N HIS A 99 6.12 -2.14 -8.96
CA HIS A 99 4.79 -2.66 -9.33
C HIS A 99 4.09 -1.89 -10.45
N LEU A 100 4.45 -0.62 -10.67
CA LEU A 100 3.95 0.16 -11.83
C LEU A 100 4.88 0.09 -13.04
N GLN A 101 6.19 -0.04 -12.82
CA GLN A 101 7.21 -0.01 -13.90
C GLN A 101 7.45 -1.37 -14.55
N ASN A 102 7.46 -2.46 -13.79
CA ASN A 102 7.74 -3.81 -14.32
C ASN A 102 6.46 -4.50 -14.83
N SER A 103 5.67 -3.75 -15.61
CA SER A 103 4.45 -4.19 -16.30
C SER A 103 4.68 -4.38 -17.78
#